data_AF-A0A0N0E0Z1-F1
#
_entry.id   AF-A0A0N0E0Z1-F1
#
_cell.length_a   1.000
_cell.length_b   1.000
_cell.length_c   1.000
_cell.angle_alpha   90.00
_cell.angle_beta   90.00
_cell.angle_gamma   90.00
#
_symmetry.space_group_name_H-M   'P 1'
#
loop_
_entity.id
_entity.type
_entity.pdbx_description
1 polymer ?
#
loop_
_entity_poly.entity_id
_entity_poly.type
_entity_poly.pdbx_seq_one_letter_code
_entity_poly.pdbx_strand_id
1 'polypeptide(L)'
;MSYSRTDYYAEGLAESFEEHGITATREQIKAVASDVAAWAESIGMAFQVPAGDPRDSELADLRKQLDRERNKVICRECKGSGEYVSRGPHHSSFGRCFKCRGEGRHAP
;
A
#
# COMPACT_ATOMS: atom_id res chain seq x y z
N MET A 1 16.33 21.66 -7.79
CA MET A 1 15.43 22.80 -7.54
C MET A 1 14.05 22.23 -7.27
N SER A 2 13.51 22.41 -6.06
CA SER A 2 12.14 21.96 -5.77
C SER A 2 11.17 22.98 -6.32
N TYR A 3 10.28 22.52 -7.19
CA TYR A 3 9.27 23.34 -7.83
C TYR A 3 8.06 23.46 -6.89
N SER A 4 7.56 24.67 -6.61
CA SER A 4 6.42 24.84 -5.69
C SER A 4 5.09 24.53 -6.40
N ARG A 5 4.07 24.08 -5.66
CA ARG A 5 2.74 23.84 -6.23
C ARG A 5 2.14 25.12 -6.82
N THR A 6 2.36 26.25 -6.16
CA THR A 6 1.92 27.56 -6.66
C THR A 6 2.58 27.91 -8.00
N ASP A 7 3.88 27.67 -8.15
CA ASP A 7 4.57 27.95 -9.42
C ASP A 7 4.04 27.04 -10.54
N TYR A 8 3.80 25.77 -10.24
CA TYR A 8 3.18 24.81 -11.18
C TYR A 8 1.81 25.27 -11.66
N TYR A 9 0.92 25.66 -10.75
CA TYR A 9 -0.40 26.14 -11.15
C TYR A 9 -0.32 27.49 -11.86
N ALA A 10 0.63 28.36 -11.52
CA ALA A 10 0.80 29.63 -12.20
C ALA A 10 1.22 29.47 -13.67
N GLU A 11 2.09 28.50 -13.99
CA GLU A 11 2.45 28.18 -15.38
C GLU A 11 1.23 27.68 -16.17
N GLY A 12 0.51 26.68 -15.66
CA GLY A 12 -0.67 26.16 -16.35
C GLY A 12 -1.80 27.18 -16.49
N LEU A 13 -1.98 28.06 -15.50
CA LEU A 13 -2.96 29.15 -15.58
C LEU A 13 -2.54 30.20 -16.61
N ALA A 14 -1.25 30.51 -16.75
CA ALA A 14 -0.76 31.45 -17.75
C ALA A 14 -1.05 30.96 -19.17
N GLU A 15 -0.76 29.68 -19.45
CA GLU A 15 -1.06 29.04 -20.74
C GLU A 15 -2.58 29.04 -21.01
N SER A 16 -3.38 28.63 -20.03
CA SER A 16 -4.85 28.61 -20.18
C SER A 16 -5.45 29.99 -20.39
N PHE A 17 -4.93 31.01 -19.70
CA PHE A 17 -5.40 32.39 -19.87
C PHE A 17 -5.08 32.91 -21.27
N GLU A 18 -3.91 32.59 -21.81
CA GLU A 18 -3.56 32.92 -23.19
C GLU A 18 -4.48 32.22 -24.20
N GLU A 19 -4.71 30.92 -24.05
CA GLU A 19 -5.59 30.12 -24.93
C GLU A 19 -7.03 30.62 -24.96
N HIS A 20 -7.51 31.18 -23.84
CA HIS A 20 -8.88 31.68 -23.70
C HIS A 20 -9.00 33.21 -23.81
N GLY A 21 -7.93 33.92 -24.15
CA GLY A 21 -7.94 35.37 -24.34
C GLY A 21 -8.18 36.17 -23.05
N ILE A 22 -7.83 35.60 -21.90
CA ILE A 22 -7.94 36.25 -20.58
C ILE A 22 -6.64 37.02 -20.32
N THR A 23 -6.74 38.34 -20.18
CA THR A 23 -5.59 39.16 -19.80
C THR A 23 -5.53 39.31 -18.29
N ALA A 24 -4.41 38.88 -17.69
CA ALA A 24 -4.13 39.08 -16.27
C ALA A 24 -2.63 39.35 -16.08
N THR A 25 -2.28 40.12 -15.05
CA THR A 25 -0.87 40.32 -14.69
C THR A 25 -0.30 39.06 -14.05
N ARG A 26 1.04 38.97 -14.01
CA ARG A 26 1.74 37.85 -13.36
C ARG A 26 1.35 37.71 -11.89
N GLU A 27 1.17 38.82 -11.19
CA GLU A 27 0.78 38.85 -9.78
C GLU A 27 -0.65 38.33 -9.59
N GLN A 28 -1.57 38.68 -10.50
CA GLN A 28 -2.94 38.17 -10.50
C GLN A 28 -2.98 36.67 -10.76
N ILE A 29 -2.23 36.19 -11.77
CA ILE A 29 -2.11 34.75 -12.06
C ILE A 29 -1.55 34.01 -10.85
N LYS A 30 -0.51 34.55 -10.20
CA LYS A 30 0.09 33.96 -9.01
C LYS A 30 -0.86 33.94 -7.81
N ALA A 31 -1.71 34.96 -7.64
CA ALA A 31 -2.74 34.97 -6.61
C ALA A 31 -3.76 33.86 -6.84
N VAL A 32 -4.28 33.73 -8.06
CA VAL A 32 -5.22 32.64 -8.43
C VAL A 32 -4.55 31.28 -8.27
N ALA A 33 -3.28 31.12 -8.67
CA ALA A 33 -2.54 29.88 -8.49
C ALA A 33 -2.40 29.48 -7.01
N SER A 34 -2.26 30.45 -6.11
CA SER A 34 -2.24 30.21 -4.67
C SER A 34 -3.58 29.69 -4.16
N ASP A 35 -4.69 30.26 -4.64
CA ASP A 35 -6.04 29.80 -4.29
C ASP A 35 -6.28 28.38 -4.81
N VAL A 36 -5.89 28.10 -6.07
CA VAL A 36 -5.98 26.76 -6.67
C VAL A 36 -5.15 25.74 -5.88
N ALA A 37 -3.96 26.11 -5.39
CA ALA A 37 -3.16 25.23 -4.56
C ALA A 37 -3.92 24.86 -3.26
N ALA A 38 -4.55 25.82 -2.60
CA ALA A 38 -5.36 25.58 -1.40
C ALA A 38 -6.61 24.72 -1.70
N TRP A 39 -7.25 24.93 -2.85
CA TRP A 39 -8.37 24.07 -3.28
C TRP A 39 -7.90 22.64 -3.54
N ALA A 40 -6.76 22.46 -4.19
CA ALA A 40 -6.20 21.15 -4.47
C ALA A 40 -5.82 20.39 -3.19
N GLU A 41 -5.48 21.09 -2.10
CA GLU A 41 -5.26 20.48 -0.79
C GLU A 41 -6.57 20.04 -0.11
N SER A 42 -7.65 20.77 -0.35
CA SER A 42 -8.97 20.51 0.25
C SER A 42 -9.91 19.68 -0.63
N ILE A 43 -9.53 19.36 -1.87
CA ILE A 43 -10.36 18.66 -2.86
C ILE A 43 -10.88 17.31 -2.35
N GLY A 44 -10.09 16.61 -1.53
CA GLY A 44 -10.49 15.33 -0.94
C GLY A 44 -11.67 15.44 0.02
N MET A 45 -11.80 16.58 0.72
CA MET A 45 -12.93 16.84 1.61
C MET A 45 -14.22 17.15 0.83
N ALA A 46 -14.09 17.80 -0.33
CA ALA A 46 -15.23 18.21 -1.15
C ALA A 46 -15.83 17.06 -1.99
N PHE A 47 -14.98 16.16 -2.50
CA PHE A 47 -15.40 15.14 -3.48
C PHE A 47 -15.37 13.70 -2.93
N GLN A 48 -15.28 13.51 -1.61
CA GLN A 48 -15.10 12.20 -0.98
C GLN A 48 -14.03 11.35 -1.69
N VAL A 49 -12.90 11.98 -2.06
CA VAL A 49 -11.75 11.19 -2.50
C VAL A 49 -11.35 10.36 -1.28
N PRO A 50 -11.30 9.02 -1.38
CA PRO A 50 -10.96 8.18 -0.23
C PRO A 50 -9.69 8.72 0.41
N ALA A 51 -9.78 9.02 1.71
CA ALA A 51 -8.64 9.49 2.48
C ALA A 51 -7.65 8.33 2.60
N GLY A 52 -6.71 8.23 1.65
CA GLY A 52 -5.68 7.21 1.63
C GLY A 52 -5.61 6.48 0.30
N ASP A 53 -4.50 5.78 0.11
CA ASP A 53 -4.37 4.85 -0.99
C ASP A 53 -5.34 3.70 -0.74
N PRO A 54 -6.18 3.29 -1.70
CA PRO A 54 -7.04 2.11 -1.54
C PRO A 54 -6.27 0.86 -1.08
N ARG A 55 -4.98 0.80 -1.44
CA ARG A 55 -4.03 -0.24 -1.05
C ARG A 55 -3.60 -0.19 0.41
N ASP A 56 -3.90 0.88 1.16
CA ASP A 56 -3.50 1.00 2.57
C ASP A 56 -4.17 -0.07 3.45
N SER A 57 -5.42 -0.42 3.14
CA SER A 57 -6.13 -1.52 3.80
C SER A 57 -5.47 -2.87 3.53
N GLU A 58 -5.15 -3.14 2.26
CA GLU A 58 -4.45 -4.33 1.81
C GLU A 58 -3.04 -4.42 2.43
N LEU A 59 -2.30 -3.30 2.47
CA LEU A 59 -0.99 -3.20 3.12
C LEU A 59 -1.06 -3.49 4.61
N ALA A 60 -2.08 -3.00 5.31
CA ALA A 60 -2.28 -3.27 6.73
C ALA A 60 -2.55 -4.77 6.98
N ASP A 61 -3.35 -5.41 6.13
CA ASP A 61 -3.64 -6.84 6.25
C ASP A 61 -2.43 -7.71 5.90
N LEU A 62 -1.68 -7.36 4.84
CA LEU A 62 -0.44 -8.02 4.47
C LEU A 62 0.62 -7.91 5.57
N ARG A 63 0.74 -6.76 6.23
CA ARG A 63 1.63 -6.59 7.40
C ARG A 63 1.23 -7.53 8.54
N LYS A 64 -0.05 -7.63 8.87
CA LYS A 64 -0.54 -8.58 9.90
C LYS A 64 -0.26 -10.03 9.52
N GLN A 65 -0.45 -10.40 8.25
CA GLN A 65 -0.13 -11.75 7.77
C GLN A 65 1.36 -12.04 7.88
N LEU A 66 2.21 -11.09 7.47
CA LEU A 66 3.67 -11.22 7.57
C LEU A 66 4.12 -11.37 9.03
N ASP A 67 3.57 -10.59 9.96
CA ASP A 67 3.88 -10.70 11.38
C ASP A 67 3.43 -12.05 11.96
N ARG A 68 2.26 -12.56 11.56
CA ARG A 68 1.80 -13.90 11.94
C ARG A 68 2.77 -14.98 11.46
N GLU A 69 3.20 -14.93 10.19
CA GLU A 69 4.15 -15.89 9.63
C GLU A 69 5.51 -15.83 10.33
N ARG A 70 6.03 -14.63 10.60
CA ARG A 70 7.29 -14.43 11.32
C ARG A 70 7.25 -14.97 12.75
N ASN A 71 6.09 -14.85 13.39
CA ASN A 71 5.89 -15.32 14.76
C ASN A 71 5.54 -16.81 14.85
N LYS A 72 5.40 -17.55 13.74
CA LYS A 72 5.18 -18.99 13.80
C LYS A 72 6.38 -19.69 14.45
N VAL A 73 6.08 -20.59 15.38
CA VAL A 73 7.09 -21.42 16.05
C VAL A 73 7.26 -22.75 15.32
N ILE A 74 8.46 -23.33 15.41
CA ILE A 74 8.74 -24.66 14.86
C ILE A 74 7.86 -25.69 15.58
N CYS A 75 7.14 -26.50 14.81
CA CYS A 75 6.30 -27.56 15.36
C CYS A 75 7.20 -28.62 16.01
N ARG A 76 7.11 -28.76 17.33
CA ARG A 76 7.90 -29.75 18.09
C ARG A 76 7.48 -31.20 17.81
N GLU A 77 6.26 -31.38 17.34
CA GLU A 77 5.61 -32.69 17.10
C GLU A 77 6.19 -33.38 15.86
N CYS A 78 6.41 -32.62 14.78
CA CYS A 78 7.12 -33.09 13.58
C CYS A 78 8.55 -32.54 13.47
N LYS A 79 9.03 -31.81 14.48
CA LYS A 79 10.34 -31.16 14.51
C LYS A 79 10.62 -30.28 13.27
N GLY A 80 9.59 -29.63 12.74
CA GLY A 80 9.71 -28.76 11.57
C GLY A 80 9.54 -29.43 10.20
N SER A 81 9.44 -30.75 10.12
CA SER A 81 9.32 -31.45 8.83
C SER A 81 7.97 -31.23 8.13
N GLY A 82 6.92 -30.95 8.91
CA GLY A 82 5.54 -30.94 8.42
C GLY A 82 4.95 -32.34 8.19
N GLU A 83 5.77 -33.38 8.18
CA GLU A 83 5.38 -34.74 7.78
C GLU A 83 5.89 -35.81 8.73
N TYR A 84 5.12 -36.88 8.84
CA TYR A 84 5.52 -38.15 9.45
C TYR A 84 5.82 -39.15 8.34
N VAL A 85 7.00 -39.75 8.40
CA VAL A 85 7.40 -40.81 7.47
C VAL A 85 7.61 -42.09 8.26
N SER A 86 6.83 -43.12 7.98
CA SER A 86 7.06 -44.47 8.49
C SER A 86 7.61 -45.34 7.37
N ARG A 87 8.80 -45.92 7.59
CA ARG A 87 9.50 -46.75 6.61
C ARG A 87 9.41 -48.21 7.04
N GLY A 88 8.71 -49.03 6.26
CA GLY A 88 8.72 -50.48 6.37
C GLY A 88 9.69 -51.14 5.37
N PRO A 89 9.84 -52.48 5.40
CA PRO A 89 10.81 -53.21 4.57
C PRO A 89 10.55 -53.11 3.06
N HIS A 90 9.30 -52.94 2.64
CA HIS A 90 8.87 -52.94 1.23
C HIS A 90 7.99 -51.75 0.83
N HIS A 91 7.61 -50.91 1.79
CA HIS A 91 6.76 -49.75 1.56
C HIS A 91 7.07 -48.64 2.57
N SER A 92 6.77 -47.41 2.19
CA SER A 92 6.80 -46.27 3.11
C SER A 92 5.43 -45.60 3.09
N SER A 93 5.06 -45.05 4.24
CA SER A 93 3.86 -44.23 4.38
C SER A 93 4.27 -42.83 4.80
N PHE A 94 3.60 -41.85 4.20
CA PHE A 94 3.79 -40.43 4.46
C PHE A 94 2.46 -39.87 4.94
N GLY A 95 2.48 -39.13 6.05
CA GLY A 95 1.32 -38.45 6.59
C GLY A 95 1.67 -37.01 6.93
N ARG A 96 0.73 -36.07 6.76
CA ARG A 96 0.92 -34.70 7.22
C ARG A 96 0.81 -34.64 8.74
N CYS A 97 1.66 -33.84 9.36
CA CYS A 97 1.60 -33.63 10.80
C CYS A 97 0.29 -32.93 11.15
N PHE A 98 -0.54 -33.57 11.98
CA PHE A 98 -1.87 -33.04 12.35
C PHE A 98 -1.78 -31.68 13.06
N LYS A 99 -0.71 -31.46 13.82
CA LYS A 99 -0.53 -30.25 14.64
C LYS A 99 -0.23 -29.00 13.82
N CYS A 100 0.61 -29.11 12.80
CA CYS A 100 0.97 -28.00 11.90
C CYS A 100 0.34 -28.13 10.52
N ARG A 101 -0.51 -29.14 10.30
CA ARG A 101 -1.20 -29.44 9.04
C ARG A 101 -0.30 -29.56 7.81
N GLY A 102 0.96 -29.93 7.99
CA GLY A 102 1.94 -30.02 6.89
C GLY A 102 2.92 -28.87 6.81
N GLU A 103 2.73 -27.78 7.55
CA GLU A 103 3.55 -26.57 7.39
C GLU A 103 4.89 -26.61 8.14
N GLY A 104 5.06 -27.57 9.06
CA GLY A 104 6.26 -27.66 9.91
C GLY A 104 6.36 -26.56 10.98
N ARG A 105 5.55 -25.51 10.89
CA ARG A 105 5.44 -24.42 11.85
C ARG A 105 3.97 -24.14 12.14
N HIS A 106 3.68 -23.59 13.32
CA HIS A 106 2.31 -23.22 13.69
C HIS A 106 2.33 -21.93 14.53
N ALA A 107 1.16 -21.32 14.75
CA ALA A 107 1.04 -20.19 15.67
C ALA A 107 1.58 -20.59 17.08
N PRO A 108 2.26 -19.69 17.82
CA PRO A 108 2.85 -19.98 19.13
C PRO A 108 1.99 -20.82 20.07
#